data_AF-X0ZJU4-F1
#
_entry.id   AF-X0ZJU4-F1
#
_cell.length_a   1.000
_cell.length_b   1.000
_cell.length_c   1.000
_cell.angle_alpha   90.00
_cell.angle_beta   90.00
_cell.angle_gamma   90.00
#
_symmetry.space_group_name_H-M   'P 1'
#
loop_
_entity.id
_entity.type
_entity.pdbx_description
1 polymer ?
#
loop_
_entity_poly.entity_id
_entity_poly.type
_entity_poly.pdbx_seq_one_letter_code
_entity_poly.pdbx_strand_id
1 'polypeptide(L)'
;ELLYLKEYFEECQKGQNHQVVIIDLNLLASEILENITALLGRLILEFLQRVAKYDKDLRGKFPVVLVLEEAHNYIPEKTKGDNESVSKIVFERIAREGR
;
A
#
# COMPACT_ATOMS: atom_id res chain seq x y z
N GLU A 1 -8.54 -5.67 14.84
CA GLU A 1 -7.76 -6.05 13.64
C GLU A 1 -7.96 -7.50 13.24
N LEU A 2 -7.60 -8.48 14.08
CA LEU A 2 -7.68 -9.90 13.71
C LEU A 2 -9.09 -10.48 13.60
N LEU A 3 -9.96 -10.06 14.50
CA LEU A 3 -11.38 -10.39 14.43
C LEU A 3 -11.97 -9.86 13.11
N TYR A 4 -11.70 -8.59 12.79
CA TYR A 4 -12.08 -7.96 11.52
C TYR A 4 -11.56 -8.72 10.30
N LEU A 5 -10.29 -9.15 10.30
CA LEU A 5 -9.73 -9.94 9.19
C LEU A 5 -10.44 -11.29 9.03
N LYS A 6 -10.73 -11.99 10.12
CA LYS A 6 -11.48 -13.26 10.06
C LYS A 6 -12.88 -13.04 9.49
N GLU A 7 -13.61 -12.06 10.00
CA GLU A 7 -14.94 -11.66 9.50
C GLU A 7 -14.88 -11.30 8.01
N TYR A 8 -13.91 -10.47 7.61
CA TYR A 8 -13.71 -10.05 6.22
C TYR A 8 -13.39 -11.23 5.29
N PHE A 9 -12.56 -12.18 5.72
CA PHE A 9 -12.26 -13.38 4.93
C PHE A 9 -13.47 -14.31 4.80
N GLU A 10 -14.29 -14.43 5.86
CA GLU A 10 -15.54 -15.17 5.81
C GLU A 10 -16.54 -14.50 4.84
N GLU A 11 -16.61 -13.17 4.80
CA GLU A 11 -17.41 -12.42 3.82
C GLU A 11 -16.89 -12.59 2.39
N CYS A 12 -15.56 -12.59 2.19
CA CYS A 12 -14.94 -12.89 0.89
C CYS A 12 -15.38 -14.26 0.35
N GLN A 13 -15.41 -15.29 1.20
CA GLN A 13 -15.83 -16.64 0.80
C GLN A 13 -17.31 -16.71 0.39
N LYS A 14 -18.14 -15.80 0.91
CA LYS A 14 -19.57 -15.69 0.57
C LYS A 14 -19.82 -14.94 -0.75
N GLY A 15 -18.78 -14.45 -1.44
CA GLY A 15 -18.87 -13.88 -2.79
C GLY A 15 -19.41 -12.44 -2.87
N GLN A 16 -19.47 -11.70 -1.76
CA GLN A 16 -20.10 -10.38 -1.68
C GLN A 16 -19.11 -9.19 -1.64
N ASN A 17 -17.99 -9.23 -2.37
CA ASN A 17 -17.00 -8.14 -2.24
C ASN A 17 -16.73 -7.38 -3.54
N HIS A 18 -16.90 -6.05 -3.46
CA HIS A 18 -16.31 -5.08 -4.38
C HIS A 18 -14.98 -4.62 -3.78
N GLN A 19 -13.86 -5.13 -4.29
CA GLN A 19 -12.52 -4.97 -3.70
C GLN A 19 -11.69 -3.84 -4.33
N VAL A 20 -12.34 -2.80 -4.84
CA VAL A 20 -11.64 -1.66 -5.46
C VAL A 20 -11.71 -0.47 -4.52
N VAL A 21 -10.56 -0.05 -4.02
CA VAL A 21 -10.42 1.17 -3.21
C VAL A 21 -9.73 2.22 -4.09
N ILE A 22 -10.43 3.33 -4.33
CA ILE A 22 -9.89 4.48 -5.05
C ILE A 22 -9.55 5.56 -4.02
N ILE A 23 -8.29 6.00 -4.01
CA ILE A 23 -7.84 7.12 -3.20
C ILE A 23 -7.61 8.29 -4.15
N ASP A 24 -8.54 9.25 -4.16
CA ASP A 24 -8.40 10.46 -4.97
C ASP A 24 -7.48 11.46 -4.25
N LEU A 25 -6.34 11.76 -4.89
CA LEU A 25 -5.32 12.69 -4.39
C LEU A 25 -5.17 13.93 -5.28
N ASN A 26 -6.07 14.13 -6.27
CA ASN A 26 -5.94 15.16 -7.30
C ASN A 26 -5.96 16.61 -6.77
N LEU A 27 -6.56 16.84 -5.60
CA LEU A 27 -6.64 18.17 -4.99
C LEU A 27 -5.47 18.47 -4.03
N LEU A 28 -4.52 17.55 -3.87
CA LEU A 28 -3.36 17.77 -3.00
C LEU A 28 -2.23 18.48 -3.74
N ALA A 29 -1.56 19.38 -3.04
CA ALA A 29 -0.33 19.99 -3.52
C ALA A 29 0.79 18.93 -3.64
N SER A 30 1.64 19.08 -4.66
CA SER A 30 2.76 18.17 -4.95
C SER A 30 3.72 18.01 -3.76
N GLU A 31 3.92 19.08 -2.99
CA GLU A 31 4.77 19.11 -1.79
C GLU A 31 4.32 18.12 -0.69
N ILE A 32 3.02 17.83 -0.63
CA ILE A 32 2.43 16.92 0.37
C ILE A 32 2.24 15.52 -0.22
N LEU A 33 2.09 15.42 -1.54
CA LEU A 33 1.80 14.19 -2.27
C LEU A 33 2.85 13.10 -2.00
N GLU A 34 4.13 13.46 -1.99
CA GLU A 34 5.24 12.53 -1.70
C GLU A 34 5.06 11.87 -0.33
N ASN A 35 4.80 12.67 0.71
CA ASN A 35 4.67 12.18 2.09
C ASN A 35 3.41 11.35 2.30
N ILE A 36 2.28 11.75 1.70
CA ILE A 36 1.02 10.99 1.78
C ILE A 36 1.17 9.64 1.08
N THR A 37 1.78 9.64 -0.10
CA THR A 37 2.05 8.41 -0.87
C THR A 37 2.94 7.46 -0.07
N ALA A 38 4.03 7.97 0.49
CA ALA A 38 4.94 7.19 1.32
C ALA A 38 4.24 6.59 2.54
N LEU A 39 3.40 7.38 3.21
CA LEU A 39 2.64 6.93 4.38
C LEU A 39 1.66 5.81 4.02
N LEU A 40 0.88 5.98 2.94
CA LEU A 40 -0.07 4.97 2.48
C LEU A 40 0.63 3.66 2.13
N GLY A 41 1.69 3.72 1.31
CA GLY A 41 2.46 2.53 0.95
C GLY A 41 3.03 1.81 2.17
N ARG A 42 3.59 2.57 3.13
CA ARG A 42 4.14 2.02 4.36
C ARG A 42 3.07 1.36 5.24
N LEU A 43 1.93 2.01 5.43
CA LEU A 43 0.82 1.47 6.22
C LEU A 43 0.31 0.16 5.62
N ILE A 44 0.17 0.10 4.29
CA ILE A 44 -0.30 -1.09 3.59
C ILE A 44 0.73 -2.23 3.72
N LEU A 45 2.02 -1.96 3.49
CA LEU A 45 3.07 -2.97 3.62
C LEU A 45 3.16 -3.51 5.06
N GLU A 46 3.19 -2.63 6.05
CA GLU A 46 3.27 -3.01 7.46
C GLU A 46 2.05 -3.81 7.91
N PHE A 47 0.85 -3.43 7.46
CA PHE A 47 -0.37 -4.17 7.72
C PHE A 47 -0.26 -5.60 7.19
N LEU A 48 0.08 -5.77 5.90
CA LEU A 48 0.20 -7.09 5.28
C LEU A 48 1.27 -7.97 5.96
N GLN A 49 2.41 -7.38 6.31
CA GLN A 49 3.47 -8.07 7.06
C GLN A 49 3.00 -8.50 8.45
N ARG A 50 2.21 -7.67 9.14
CA ARG A 50 1.68 -7.99 10.47
C ARG A 50 0.66 -9.12 10.41
N VAL A 51 -0.23 -9.12 9.41
CA VAL A 51 -1.20 -10.21 9.19
C VAL A 51 -0.47 -11.54 8.99
N ALA A 52 0.52 -11.58 8.10
CA ALA A 52 1.29 -12.79 7.82
C ALA A 52 2.13 -13.29 9.01
N LYS A 53 2.56 -12.38 9.90
CA LYS A 53 3.29 -12.74 11.14
C LYS A 53 2.38 -13.35 12.19
N TYR A 54 1.15 -12.87 12.29
CA TYR A 54 0.22 -13.34 13.31
C TYR A 54 -0.29 -14.74 12.99
N ASP A 55 -0.67 -14.98 11.73
CA ASP A 55 -1.15 -16.27 11.28
C ASP A 55 -0.55 -16.58 9.90
N LYS A 56 0.28 -17.62 9.85
CA LYS A 56 0.95 -18.04 8.62
C LYS A 56 -0.04 -18.52 7.55
N ASP A 57 -1.20 -19.03 7.96
CA ASP A 57 -2.23 -19.52 7.04
C ASP A 57 -2.96 -18.38 6.33
N LEU A 58 -2.89 -17.16 6.87
CA LEU A 58 -3.40 -15.94 6.24
C LEU A 58 -2.44 -15.33 5.22
N ARG A 59 -1.17 -15.80 5.16
CA ARG A 59 -0.20 -15.30 4.19
C ARG A 59 -0.70 -15.56 2.77
N GLY A 60 -0.81 -14.49 1.98
CA GLY A 60 -1.30 -14.56 0.59
C GLY A 60 -2.81 -14.75 0.44
N LYS A 61 -3.58 -14.82 1.53
CA LYS A 61 -5.05 -14.89 1.47
C LYS A 61 -5.70 -13.55 1.16
N PHE A 62 -5.01 -12.45 1.47
CA PHE A 62 -5.43 -11.08 1.17
C PHE A 62 -4.43 -10.42 0.22
N PRO A 63 -4.43 -10.78 -1.09
CA PRO A 63 -3.57 -10.13 -2.06
C PRO A 63 -4.03 -8.69 -2.25
N VAL A 64 -3.07 -7.76 -2.24
CA VAL A 64 -3.32 -6.33 -2.51
C VAL A 64 -2.52 -5.94 -3.74
N VAL A 65 -3.19 -5.31 -4.70
CA VAL A 65 -2.56 -4.69 -5.86
C VAL A 65 -2.59 -3.18 -5.65
N LEU A 66 -1.42 -2.56 -5.62
CA LEU A 66 -1.30 -1.10 -5.57
C LEU A 66 -1.08 -0.57 -6.98
N VAL A 67 -1.94 0.34 -7.40
CA VAL A 67 -1.85 1.04 -8.68
C VAL A 67 -1.67 2.52 -8.38
N LEU A 68 -0.59 3.10 -8.91
CA LEU A 68 -0.38 4.54 -8.93
C LEU A 68 -0.65 5.03 -10.34
N GLU A 69 -1.79 5.69 -10.54
CA GLU A 69 -2.02 6.44 -11.77
C GLU A 69 -0.96 7.56 -11.86
N GLU A 70 -0.37 7.81 -13.03
CA GLU A 70 0.70 8.81 -13.20
C GLU A 70 1.81 8.77 -12.13
N ALA A 71 2.45 7.61 -11.97
CA ALA A 71 3.41 7.33 -10.90
C ALA A 71 4.53 8.38 -10.71
N HIS A 72 4.88 9.14 -11.75
CA HIS A 72 5.87 10.22 -11.67
C HIS A 72 5.48 11.35 -10.71
N ASN A 73 4.17 11.57 -10.49
CA ASN A 73 3.67 12.55 -9.52
C ASN A 73 3.84 12.07 -8.07
N TYR A 74 3.74 10.75 -7.85
CA TYR A 74 3.70 10.12 -6.54
C TYR A 74 5.08 9.64 -6.08
N ILE A 75 5.92 9.20 -7.03
CA ILE A 75 7.28 8.71 -6.83
C ILE A 75 8.23 9.56 -7.69
N PRO A 76 8.54 10.80 -7.27
CA PRO A 76 9.41 11.68 -8.05
C PRO A 76 10.86 11.18 -8.03
N GLU A 77 11.52 11.26 -9.18
CA GLU A 77 12.96 11.05 -9.28
C GLU A 77 13.68 12.34 -8.85
N LYS A 78 14.51 12.26 -7.80
CA LYS A 78 15.27 13.41 -7.32
C LYS A 78 16.65 13.47 -7.96
N THR A 79 17.11 14.67 -8.29
CA THR A 79 18.41 14.91 -8.91
C THR A 79 19.56 14.66 -7.96
N LYS A 80 20.75 14.39 -8.51
CA LYS A 80 21.98 14.20 -7.71
C LYS A 80 22.25 15.43 -6.84
N GLY A 81 22.19 15.24 -5.52
CA GLY A 81 22.41 16.29 -4.51
C GLY A 81 21.18 16.59 -3.66
N ASP A 82 19.99 16.16 -4.08
CA ASP A 82 18.79 16.20 -3.24
C ASP A 82 18.72 14.98 -2.32
N ASN A 83 18.04 15.16 -1.17
CA ASN A 83 17.65 14.04 -0.32
C ASN A 83 16.76 13.08 -1.10
N GLU A 84 16.96 11.78 -0.94
CA GLU A 84 16.18 10.74 -1.62
C GLU A 84 14.67 10.89 -1.35
N SER A 85 13.85 10.56 -2.35
CA SER A 85 12.39 10.61 -2.21
C SER A 85 11.91 9.58 -1.19
N VAL A 86 11.15 10.04 -0.19
CA VAL A 86 10.62 9.16 0.87
C VAL A 86 9.63 8.16 0.27
N SER A 87 8.80 8.59 -0.68
CA SER A 87 7.89 7.69 -1.39
C SER A 87 8.65 6.68 -2.24
N LYS A 88 9.76 7.09 -2.88
CA LYS A 88 10.61 6.17 -3.65
C LYS A 88 11.19 5.06 -2.78
N ILE A 89 11.78 5.40 -1.63
CA ILE A 89 12.32 4.40 -0.69
C ILE A 89 11.25 3.38 -0.29
N VAL A 90 10.05 3.86 0.04
CA VAL A 90 8.93 3.00 0.44
C VAL A 90 8.47 2.10 -0.71
N PHE A 91 8.27 2.64 -1.91
CA PHE A 91 7.74 1.88 -3.04
C PHE A 91 8.75 0.92 -3.65
N GLU A 92 10.05 1.24 -3.62
CA GLU A 92 11.09 0.25 -3.93
C GLU A 92 11.08 -0.92 -2.94
N ARG A 93 10.86 -0.62 -1.66
CA ARG A 93 10.73 -1.66 -0.63
C ARG A 93 9.50 -2.52 -0.87
N ILE A 94 8.36 -1.93 -1.22
CA ILE A 94 7.14 -2.65 -1.61
C ILE A 94 7.42 -3.54 -2.82
N ALA A 95 8.09 -3.03 -3.86
CA ALA A 95 8.43 -3.82 -5.04
C ALA A 95 9.36 -5.02 -4.72
N ARG A 96 10.24 -4.88 -3.72
CA ARG A 96 11.15 -5.94 -3.28
C ARG A 96 10.51 -6.94 -2.33
N GLU A 97 9.68 -6.48 -1.39
CA GLU A 97 9.14 -7.30 -0.29
C GLU A 97 7.70 -7.78 -0.52
N GLY A 98 6.94 -7.11 -1.39
CA GLY A 98 5.51 -7.34 -1.63
C GLY A 98 5.18 -8.51 -2.55
N ARG A 99 6.18 -9.30 -2.94
CA ARG A 99 6.05 -10.52 -3.75
C ARG A 99 5.56 -11.73 -2.96
#